data_AF-A0A7J7GMI6-F1
#
_entry.id   AF-A0A7J7GMI6-F1
#
_cell.length_a   1.000
_cell.length_b   1.000
_cell.length_c   1.000
_cell.angle_alpha   90.00
_cell.angle_beta   90.00
_cell.angle_gamma   90.00
#
_symmetry.space_group_name_H-M   'P 1'
#
loop_
_entity.id
_entity.type
_entity.pdbx_description
1 polymer ?
#
loop_
_entity_poly.entity_id
_entity_poly.type
_entity_poly.pdbx_seq_one_letter_code
_entity_poly.pdbx_strand_id
1 'polypeptide(L)'
;MFVKQVEAYATKLFLHNQTSDVYLWNKHLSDSIHAGDRYAAVECFIDMNRSNVDCDSVTLVIALSAVTGSNDLLELGQQIHGMAMKLDFNLDVTVANSLINMYSKAGCLSFARKVFASMEELDLVSWNSMITTYAQSDLEEESVTHYLGLLSDGFRPDNYTLASVLRACFSLTSGLSLVEQIHVHALKTGIVMDN
;
A
#
# COMPACT_ATOMS: atom_id res chain seq x y z
N MET A 1 12.68 19.74 28.02
CA MET A 1 12.41 18.44 28.69
C MET A 1 11.04 18.45 29.37
N PHE A 2 10.73 19.45 30.20
CA PHE A 2 9.43 19.56 30.89
C PHE A 2 8.21 19.73 29.96
N VAL A 3 8.34 20.53 28.90
CA VAL A 3 7.23 20.79 27.95
C VAL A 3 6.79 19.53 27.20
N LYS A 4 7.73 18.72 26.69
CA LYS A 4 7.42 17.43 26.03
C LYS A 4 6.73 16.44 26.97
N GLN A 5 7.07 16.47 28.25
CA GLN A 5 6.49 15.58 29.24
C GLN A 5 5.08 16.01 29.64
N VAL A 6 4.82 17.32 29.68
CA VAL A 6 3.50 17.90 29.91
C VAL A 6 2.59 17.69 28.69
N GLU A 7 3.09 17.84 27.47
CA GLU A 7 2.37 17.48 26.24
C GLU A 7 2.03 15.99 26.23
N ALA A 8 3.01 15.11 26.46
CA ALA A 8 2.77 13.67 26.52
C ALA A 8 1.74 13.29 27.60
N TYR A 9 1.74 13.97 28.75
CA TYR A 9 0.78 13.74 29.83
C TYR A 9 -0.61 14.28 29.52
N ALA A 10 -0.71 15.46 28.91
CA ALA A 10 -1.97 16.05 28.47
C ALA A 10 -2.61 15.22 27.34
N THR A 11 -1.81 14.73 26.40
CA THR A 11 -2.25 13.78 25.37
C THR A 11 -2.74 12.48 26.01
N LYS A 12 -2.01 11.93 27.00
CA LYS A 12 -2.46 10.76 27.77
C LYS A 12 -3.78 11.00 28.52
N LEU A 13 -3.95 12.17 29.13
CA LEU A 13 -5.14 12.51 29.91
C LEU A 13 -6.36 12.77 29.02
N PHE A 14 -6.13 13.35 27.82
CA PHE A 14 -7.15 13.56 26.80
C PHE A 14 -7.61 12.22 26.19
N LEU A 15 -6.65 11.33 25.88
CA LEU A 15 -6.94 9.96 25.43
C LEU A 15 -7.74 9.20 26.48
N HIS A 16 -7.42 9.33 27.78
CA HIS A 16 -8.11 8.65 28.88
C HIS A 16 -9.62 8.97 28.98
N ASN A 17 -10.07 10.12 28.46
CA ASN A 17 -11.47 10.53 28.54
C ASN A 17 -12.30 10.19 27.29
N GLN A 18 -11.66 9.67 26.23
CA GLN A 18 -12.31 9.27 24.97
C GLN A 18 -11.88 7.89 24.46
N THR A 19 -11.35 7.03 25.34
CA THR A 19 -10.61 5.78 25.05
C THR A 19 -11.33 4.71 24.24
N SER A 20 -12.64 4.77 24.04
CA SER A 20 -13.40 3.66 23.47
C SER A 20 -13.75 3.80 21.98
N ASP A 21 -13.47 4.94 21.34
CA ASP A 21 -13.91 5.18 19.97
C ASP A 21 -12.76 4.99 18.97
N VAL A 22 -12.84 3.92 18.16
CA VAL A 22 -11.92 3.61 17.06
C VAL A 22 -11.75 4.79 16.10
N TYR A 23 -12.78 5.62 15.93
CA TYR A 23 -12.71 6.82 15.10
C TYR A 23 -11.67 7.82 15.61
N LEU A 24 -11.60 8.04 16.92
CA LEU A 24 -10.65 8.98 17.51
C LEU A 24 -9.22 8.46 17.40
N TRP A 25 -9.02 7.16 17.60
CA TRP A 25 -7.72 6.52 17.39
C TRP A 25 -7.28 6.63 15.92
N ASN A 26 -8.17 6.34 14.98
CA ASN A 26 -7.91 6.50 13.54
C ASN A 26 -7.59 7.94 13.17
N LYS A 27 -8.28 8.92 13.78
CA LYS A 27 -7.96 10.34 13.60
C LYS A 27 -6.56 10.67 14.11
N HIS A 28 -6.21 10.26 15.32
CA HIS A 28 -4.87 10.51 15.88
C HIS A 28 -3.77 9.85 15.05
N LEU A 29 -3.97 8.59 14.63
CA LEU A 29 -3.08 7.88 13.72
C LEU A 29 -2.88 8.67 12.42
N SER A 30 -3.97 9.11 11.81
CA SER A 30 -3.94 9.89 10.57
C SER A 30 -3.21 11.21 10.76
N ASP A 31 -3.49 11.95 11.83
CA ASP A 31 -2.85 13.23 12.14
C ASP A 31 -1.33 13.07 12.31
N SER A 32 -0.87 12.01 12.98
CA SER A 32 0.56 11.70 13.12
C SER A 32 1.24 11.42 11.77
N ILE A 33 0.56 10.70 10.87
CA ILE A 33 1.07 10.43 9.52
C ILE A 33 1.19 11.71 8.70
N HIS A 34 0.17 12.58 8.74
CA HIS A 34 0.21 13.86 8.04
C HIS A 34 1.27 14.82 8.59
N ALA A 35 1.59 14.74 9.88
CA ALA A 35 2.70 15.46 10.49
C ALA A 35 4.09 14.89 10.11
N GLY A 36 4.14 13.73 9.43
CA GLY A 36 5.37 13.03 9.05
C GLY A 36 6.03 12.24 10.20
N ASP A 37 5.38 12.16 11.36
CA ASP A 37 5.88 11.44 12.53
C ASP A 37 5.35 9.99 12.54
N ARG A 38 5.99 9.15 11.73
CA ARG A 38 5.62 7.74 11.58
C ARG A 38 5.78 6.93 12.88
N TYR A 39 6.74 7.30 13.74
CA TYR A 39 6.97 6.60 15.00
C TYR A 39 5.86 6.92 16.01
N ALA A 40 5.41 8.18 16.07
CA ALA A 40 4.24 8.54 16.87
C ALA A 40 2.97 7.81 16.40
N ALA A 41 2.79 7.64 15.08
CA ALA A 41 1.69 6.84 14.54
C ALA A 41 1.78 5.36 14.99
N VAL A 42 2.98 4.76 14.92
CA VAL A 42 3.21 3.40 15.41
C VAL A 42 2.95 3.27 16.91
N GLU A 43 3.44 4.20 17.73
CA GLU A 43 3.18 4.21 19.17
C GLU A 43 1.67 4.33 19.47
N CYS A 44 0.96 5.20 18.74
CA CYS A 44 -0.48 5.36 18.84
C CYS A 44 -1.22 4.05 18.52
N PHE A 45 -0.82 3.34 17.47
CA PHE A 45 -1.39 2.03 17.11
C PHE A 45 -1.13 0.98 18.18
N ILE A 46 0.07 0.94 18.76
CA ILE A 46 0.42 0.01 19.84
C ILE A 46 -0.41 0.31 21.09
N ASP A 47 -0.58 1.58 21.45
CA ASP A 47 -1.36 1.98 22.63
C ASP A 47 -2.87 1.75 22.43
N MET A 48 -3.39 1.90 21.21
CA MET A 48 -4.75 1.49 20.84
C MET A 48 -4.97 0.01 21.11
N ASN A 49 -4.07 -0.85 20.62
CA ASN A 49 -4.13 -2.29 20.82
C ASN A 49 -4.02 -2.68 22.31
N ARG A 50 -3.14 -2.03 23.07
CA ARG A 50 -3.02 -2.24 24.53
C ARG A 50 -4.27 -1.83 25.30
N SER A 51 -5.04 -0.89 24.75
CA SER A 51 -6.31 -0.44 25.30
C SER A 51 -7.48 -1.35 24.93
N ASN A 52 -7.23 -2.46 24.21
CA ASN A 52 -8.23 -3.41 23.71
C ASN A 52 -9.33 -2.74 22.88
N VAL A 53 -8.96 -1.74 22.07
CA VAL A 53 -9.86 -1.16 21.07
C VAL A 53 -9.74 -1.98 19.80
N ASP A 54 -10.88 -2.45 19.28
CA ASP A 54 -10.91 -3.24 18.04
C ASP A 54 -10.41 -2.41 16.85
N CYS A 55 -9.56 -3.02 16.03
CA CYS A 55 -9.10 -2.43 14.78
C CYS A 55 -10.17 -2.60 13.70
N ASP A 56 -10.34 -1.57 12.87
CA ASP A 56 -11.05 -1.68 11.59
C ASP A 56 -10.07 -1.67 10.41
N SER A 57 -10.59 -1.79 9.18
CA SER A 57 -9.77 -1.74 7.98
C SER A 57 -9.02 -0.40 7.85
N VAL A 58 -9.62 0.71 8.30
CA VAL A 58 -9.00 2.03 8.29
C VAL A 58 -7.80 2.08 9.22
N THR A 59 -7.92 1.53 10.44
CA THR A 59 -6.80 1.41 11.39
C THR A 59 -5.62 0.69 10.75
N LEU A 60 -5.87 -0.47 10.12
CA LEU A 60 -4.83 -1.29 9.50
C LEU A 60 -4.17 -0.59 8.32
N VAL A 61 -4.94 0.08 7.47
CA VAL A 61 -4.41 0.85 6.33
C VAL A 61 -3.49 1.98 6.81
N ILE A 62 -3.90 2.75 7.83
CA ILE A 62 -3.08 3.85 8.36
C ILE A 62 -1.83 3.30 9.04
N ALA A 63 -1.95 2.24 9.85
CA ALA A 63 -0.80 1.61 10.49
C ALA A 63 0.21 1.05 9.46
N LEU A 64 -0.27 0.41 8.38
CA LEU A 64 0.58 -0.04 7.27
C LEU A 64 1.27 1.12 6.56
N SER A 65 0.59 2.25 6.39
CA SER A 65 1.20 3.45 5.80
C SER A 65 2.35 3.99 6.65
N ALA A 66 2.26 3.88 7.99
CA ALA A 66 3.31 4.32 8.93
C ALA A 66 4.59 3.50 8.82
N VAL A 67 4.47 2.20 8.57
CA VAL A 67 5.62 1.29 8.46
C VAL A 67 6.15 1.17 7.03
N THR A 68 5.41 1.64 6.03
CA THR A 68 5.79 1.56 4.62
C THR A 68 7.05 2.38 4.33
N GLY A 69 8.03 1.74 3.68
CA GLY A 69 9.31 2.38 3.32
C GLY A 69 10.29 2.53 4.47
N SER A 70 10.02 1.92 5.62
CA SER A 70 10.91 1.82 6.78
C SER A 70 11.34 0.36 6.98
N ASN A 71 12.56 -0.01 6.59
CA ASN A 71 13.04 -1.39 6.72
C ASN A 71 13.13 -1.84 8.19
N ASP A 72 13.36 -0.92 9.13
CA ASP A 72 13.37 -1.16 10.57
C ASP A 72 11.98 -1.51 11.15
N LEU A 73 10.90 -1.17 10.43
CA LEU A 73 9.52 -1.44 10.85
C LEU A 73 8.88 -2.61 10.09
N LEU A 74 9.64 -3.34 9.26
CA LEU A 74 9.13 -4.47 8.49
C LEU A 74 8.53 -5.57 9.37
N GLU A 75 9.17 -5.88 10.51
CA GLU A 75 8.64 -6.87 11.46
C GLU A 75 7.28 -6.46 12.01
N LEU A 76 7.08 -5.17 12.29
CA LEU A 76 5.78 -4.65 12.70
C LEU A 76 4.76 -4.73 11.57
N GLY A 77 5.16 -4.42 10.33
CA GLY A 77 4.30 -4.62 9.14
C GLY A 77 3.84 -6.06 8.96
N GLN A 78 4.72 -7.04 9.24
CA GLN A 78 4.37 -8.46 9.24
C GLN A 78 3.41 -8.84 10.39
N GLN A 79 3.56 -8.23 11.57
CA GLN A 79 2.62 -8.41 12.67
C GLN A 79 1.24 -7.85 12.33
N ILE A 80 1.18 -6.66 11.70
CA ILE A 80 -0.06 -6.05 11.22
C ILE A 80 -0.72 -6.94 10.16
N HIS A 81 0.05 -7.52 9.23
CA HIS A 81 -0.48 -8.50 8.28
C HIS A 81 -1.08 -9.73 8.99
N GLY A 82 -0.38 -10.31 9.97
CA GLY A 82 -0.89 -11.42 10.76
C GLY A 82 -2.16 -11.06 11.54
N MET A 83 -2.29 -9.81 11.99
CA MET A 83 -3.51 -9.28 12.61
C MET A 83 -4.64 -9.16 11.58
N ALA A 84 -4.38 -8.61 10.39
CA ALA A 84 -5.36 -8.52 9.32
C ALA A 84 -5.95 -9.90 8.96
N MET A 85 -5.12 -10.93 8.88
CA MET A 85 -5.58 -12.32 8.66
C MET A 85 -6.44 -12.86 9.80
N LYS A 86 -6.12 -12.54 11.06
CA LYS A 86 -6.88 -13.00 12.23
C LYS A 86 -8.24 -12.33 12.37
N LEU A 87 -8.37 -11.12 11.84
CA LEU A 87 -9.58 -10.30 11.87
C LEU A 87 -10.37 -10.38 10.55
N ASP A 88 -10.01 -11.32 9.66
CA ASP A 88 -10.63 -11.53 8.35
C ASP A 88 -10.59 -10.31 7.40
N PHE A 89 -9.71 -9.34 7.66
CA PHE A 89 -9.46 -8.19 6.78
C PHE A 89 -8.55 -8.51 5.59
N ASN A 90 -8.07 -9.75 5.45
CA ASN A 90 -7.28 -10.16 4.29
C ASN A 90 -8.10 -10.18 2.98
N LEU A 91 -9.43 -10.16 3.06
CA LEU A 91 -10.33 -10.05 1.92
C LEU A 91 -10.66 -8.58 1.57
N ASP A 92 -10.33 -7.63 2.44
CA ASP A 92 -10.51 -6.21 2.18
C ASP A 92 -9.45 -5.74 1.16
N VAL A 93 -9.91 -5.36 -0.04
CA VAL A 93 -9.05 -4.92 -1.16
C VAL A 93 -8.15 -3.75 -0.75
N THR A 94 -8.62 -2.84 0.10
CA THR A 94 -7.85 -1.67 0.55
C THR A 94 -6.71 -2.08 1.47
N VAL A 95 -6.98 -3.00 2.40
CA VAL A 95 -5.97 -3.56 3.31
C VAL A 95 -4.96 -4.39 2.52
N ALA A 96 -5.42 -5.24 1.60
CA ALA A 96 -4.55 -6.05 0.74
C ALA A 96 -3.65 -5.19 -0.16
N ASN A 97 -4.19 -4.14 -0.78
CA ASN A 97 -3.41 -3.17 -1.55
C ASN A 97 -2.35 -2.46 -0.70
N SER A 98 -2.69 -2.09 0.54
CA SER A 98 -1.75 -1.49 1.50
C SER A 98 -0.63 -2.45 1.89
N LEU A 99 -0.94 -3.74 2.05
CA LEU A 99 0.03 -4.81 2.32
C LEU A 99 0.97 -5.04 1.13
N ILE A 100 0.44 -5.09 -0.09
CA ILE A 100 1.25 -5.20 -1.32
C ILE A 100 2.24 -4.03 -1.37
N ASN A 101 1.75 -2.79 -1.25
CA ASN A 101 2.61 -1.60 -1.27
C ASN A 101 3.69 -1.63 -0.17
N MET A 102 3.32 -2.01 1.06
CA MET A 102 4.27 -2.13 2.18
C MET A 102 5.38 -3.14 1.88
N TYR A 103 5.03 -4.36 1.44
CA TYR A 103 6.00 -5.39 1.10
C TYR A 103 6.87 -5.01 -0.11
N SER A 104 6.27 -4.40 -1.14
CA SER A 104 6.98 -3.90 -2.32
C SER A 104 8.05 -2.89 -1.93
N LYS A 105 7.71 -1.90 -1.10
CA LYS A 105 8.66 -0.88 -0.61
C LYS A 105 9.76 -1.45 0.29
N ALA A 106 9.48 -2.56 0.98
CA ALA A 106 10.45 -3.28 1.79
C ALA A 106 11.33 -4.26 0.96
N GLY A 107 11.19 -4.29 -0.37
CA GLY A 107 11.90 -5.23 -1.24
C GLY A 107 11.46 -6.70 -1.07
N CYS A 108 10.35 -6.94 -0.38
CA CYS A 108 9.83 -8.26 -0.06
C CYS A 108 8.84 -8.74 -1.13
N LEU A 109 9.26 -8.76 -2.40
CA LEU A 109 8.40 -9.08 -3.55
C LEU A 109 7.68 -10.43 -3.42
N SER A 110 8.32 -11.44 -2.82
CA SER A 110 7.70 -12.75 -2.61
C SER A 110 6.46 -12.70 -1.71
N PHE A 111 6.43 -11.80 -0.72
CA PHE A 111 5.25 -11.60 0.12
C PHE A 111 4.19 -10.76 -0.59
N ALA A 112 4.58 -9.71 -1.33
CA ALA A 112 3.65 -8.94 -2.16
C ALA A 112 2.90 -9.84 -3.17
N ARG A 113 3.63 -10.74 -3.85
CA ARG A 113 3.05 -11.75 -4.76
C ARG A 113 2.05 -12.67 -4.06
N LYS A 114 2.34 -13.11 -2.84
CA LYS A 114 1.45 -13.98 -2.07
C LYS A 114 0.14 -13.27 -1.71
N VAL A 115 0.22 -12.02 -1.26
CA VAL A 115 -0.97 -11.21 -0.95
C VAL A 115 -1.82 -11.04 -2.22
N PHE A 116 -1.21 -10.59 -3.32
CA PHE A 116 -1.89 -10.42 -4.60
C PHE A 116 -2.57 -11.71 -5.08
N ALA A 117 -1.87 -12.84 -5.01
CA ALA A 117 -2.42 -14.14 -5.45
C ALA A 117 -3.54 -14.68 -4.54
N SER A 118 -3.66 -14.17 -3.31
CA SER A 118 -4.73 -14.55 -2.38
C SER A 118 -5.96 -13.64 -2.45
N MET A 119 -5.91 -12.55 -3.21
CA MET A 119 -7.04 -11.62 -3.36
C MET A 119 -8.11 -12.24 -4.25
N GLU A 120 -9.36 -12.23 -3.77
CA GLU A 120 -10.53 -12.66 -4.56
C GLU A 120 -11.01 -11.57 -5.52
N GLU A 121 -10.88 -10.31 -5.08
CA GLU A 121 -11.18 -9.12 -5.88
C GLU A 121 -9.88 -8.32 -6.10
N LEU A 122 -9.61 -7.98 -7.35
CA LEU A 122 -8.51 -7.11 -7.73
C LEU A 122 -9.07 -5.80 -8.26
N ASP A 123 -8.43 -4.69 -7.94
CA ASP A 123 -8.72 -3.40 -8.56
C ASP A 123 -7.51 -2.89 -9.35
N LEU A 124 -7.67 -1.74 -10.01
CA LEU A 124 -6.58 -1.14 -10.78
C LEU A 124 -5.36 -0.83 -9.89
N VAL A 125 -5.56 -0.54 -8.61
CA VAL A 125 -4.48 -0.27 -7.65
C VAL A 125 -3.68 -1.53 -7.34
N SER A 126 -4.34 -2.69 -7.20
CA SER A 126 -3.69 -4.00 -7.01
C SER A 126 -2.75 -4.30 -8.18
N TRP A 127 -3.27 -4.17 -9.40
CA TRP A 127 -2.50 -4.40 -10.62
C TRP A 127 -1.35 -3.40 -10.78
N ASN A 128 -1.63 -2.10 -10.60
CA ASN A 128 -0.62 -1.05 -10.72
C ASN A 128 0.53 -1.24 -9.72
N SER A 129 0.19 -1.64 -8.49
CA SER A 129 1.19 -1.92 -7.45
C SER A 129 2.11 -3.06 -7.89
N MET A 130 1.56 -4.17 -8.38
CA MET A 130 2.38 -5.30 -8.83
C MET A 130 3.21 -4.96 -10.07
N ILE A 131 2.60 -4.42 -11.13
CA ILE A 131 3.30 -4.04 -12.38
C ILE A 131 4.49 -3.13 -12.08
N THR A 132 4.29 -2.14 -11.22
CA THR A 132 5.33 -1.19 -10.81
C THR A 132 6.42 -1.88 -10.00
N THR A 133 6.04 -2.76 -9.07
CA THR A 133 7.02 -3.49 -8.24
C THR A 133 7.93 -4.36 -9.10
N TYR A 134 7.37 -5.08 -10.08
CA TYR A 134 8.16 -5.88 -11.03
C TYR A 134 9.11 -5.00 -11.87
N ALA A 135 8.59 -3.89 -12.43
CA ALA A 135 9.40 -2.96 -13.22
C ALA A 135 10.55 -2.30 -12.42
N GLN A 136 10.41 -2.20 -11.09
CA GLN A 136 11.43 -1.66 -10.20
C GLN A 136 12.39 -2.73 -9.65
N SER A 137 12.07 -4.01 -9.81
CA SER A 137 12.86 -5.14 -9.29
C SER A 137 13.67 -5.86 -10.37
N ASP A 138 13.89 -5.22 -11.53
CA ASP A 138 14.56 -5.80 -12.71
C ASP A 138 13.88 -7.10 -13.19
N LEU A 139 12.54 -7.12 -13.14
CA LEU A 139 11.68 -8.23 -13.55
C LEU A 139 10.69 -7.74 -14.61
N GLU A 140 11.25 -7.26 -15.73
CA GLU A 140 10.49 -6.57 -16.75
C GLU A 140 9.51 -7.48 -17.48
N GLU A 141 9.87 -8.74 -17.71
CA GLU A 141 8.98 -9.73 -18.33
C GLU A 141 7.74 -9.98 -17.47
N GLU A 142 7.89 -10.08 -16.14
CA GLU A 142 6.76 -10.22 -15.23
C GLU A 142 5.90 -8.95 -15.17
N SER A 143 6.51 -7.77 -15.23
CA SER A 143 5.77 -6.49 -15.30
C SER A 143 4.85 -6.46 -16.52
N VAL A 144 5.39 -6.81 -17.69
CA VAL A 144 4.64 -6.93 -18.94
C VAL A 144 3.56 -8.00 -18.85
N THR A 145 3.88 -9.16 -18.28
CA THR A 145 2.91 -10.26 -18.12
C THR A 145 1.72 -9.83 -17.26
N HIS A 146 1.95 -9.09 -16.17
CA HIS A 146 0.87 -8.57 -15.33
C HIS A 146 0.08 -7.46 -16.02
N TYR A 147 0.72 -6.64 -16.86
CA TYR A 147 -0.01 -5.68 -17.70
C TYR A 147 -0.96 -6.39 -18.68
N LEU A 148 -0.51 -7.47 -19.33
CA LEU A 148 -1.38 -8.28 -20.19
C LEU A 148 -2.51 -8.96 -19.40
N GLY A 149 -2.23 -9.40 -18.17
CA GLY A 149 -3.24 -9.90 -17.23
C GLY A 149 -4.32 -8.86 -16.90
N LEU A 150 -3.91 -7.63 -16.53
CA LEU A 150 -4.81 -6.50 -16.31
C LEU A 150 -5.75 -6.29 -17.50
N LEU A 151 -5.23 -6.32 -18.73
CA LEU A 151 -6.03 -6.17 -19.95
C LEU A 151 -7.00 -7.34 -20.16
N SER A 152 -6.55 -8.56 -19.90
CA SER A 152 -7.36 -9.78 -20.02
C SER A 152 -8.54 -9.77 -19.04
N ASP A 153 -8.35 -9.19 -17.85
CA ASP A 153 -9.39 -9.05 -16.83
C ASP A 153 -10.33 -7.85 -17.10
N GLY A 154 -10.16 -7.17 -18.24
CA GLY A 154 -11.05 -6.11 -18.70
C GLY A 154 -10.80 -4.75 -18.06
N PHE A 155 -9.71 -4.59 -17.31
CA PHE A 155 -9.33 -3.29 -16.74
C PHE A 155 -8.75 -2.38 -17.82
N ARG A 156 -9.06 -1.08 -17.70
CA ARG A 156 -8.44 -0.05 -18.53
C ARG A 156 -7.19 0.47 -17.81
N PRO A 157 -5.99 0.36 -18.41
CA PRO A 157 -4.78 0.95 -17.87
C PRO A 157 -4.96 2.46 -17.66
N ASP A 158 -4.28 3.03 -16.66
CA ASP A 158 -4.15 4.48 -16.51
C ASP A 158 -2.73 4.95 -16.89
N ASN A 159 -2.48 6.25 -16.81
CA ASN A 159 -1.17 6.82 -17.09
C ASN A 159 -0.06 6.23 -16.22
N TYR A 160 -0.38 5.81 -14.99
CA TYR A 160 0.57 5.20 -14.08
C TYR A 160 0.91 3.78 -14.53
N THR A 161 -0.09 2.98 -14.89
CA THR A 161 0.10 1.65 -15.49
C THR A 161 1.02 1.74 -16.70
N LEU A 162 0.72 2.66 -17.63
CA LEU A 162 1.45 2.84 -18.88
C LEU A 162 2.91 3.26 -18.62
N ALA A 163 3.14 4.21 -17.73
CA ALA A 163 4.49 4.65 -17.38
C ALA A 163 5.33 3.49 -16.80
N SER A 164 4.76 2.70 -15.90
CA SER A 164 5.44 1.55 -15.29
C SER A 164 5.78 0.46 -16.31
N VAL A 165 4.84 0.07 -17.17
CA VAL A 165 5.11 -0.97 -18.18
C VAL A 165 6.04 -0.48 -19.29
N LEU A 166 5.96 0.80 -19.70
CA LEU A 166 6.88 1.36 -20.69
C LEU A 166 8.32 1.36 -20.17
N ARG A 167 8.53 1.70 -18.89
CA ARG A 167 9.85 1.58 -18.25
C ARG A 167 10.39 0.16 -18.36
N ALA A 168 9.56 -0.85 -18.08
CA ALA A 168 9.95 -2.25 -18.22
C ALA A 168 10.28 -2.60 -19.69
N CYS A 169 9.48 -2.13 -20.65
CA CYS A 169 9.73 -2.38 -22.07
C CYS A 169 11.07 -1.81 -22.55
N PHE A 170 11.48 -0.63 -22.07
CA PHE A 170 12.75 -0.04 -22.48
C PHE A 170 13.97 -0.83 -22.00
N SER A 171 13.86 -1.60 -20.92
CA SER A 171 14.93 -2.50 -20.47
C SER A 171 14.99 -3.81 -21.27
N LEU A 172 13.92 -4.18 -21.98
CA LEU A 172 13.84 -5.43 -22.74
C LEU A 172 14.38 -5.24 -24.17
N THR A 173 15.28 -6.12 -24.59
CA THR A 173 15.81 -6.15 -25.98
C THR A 173 14.71 -6.32 -27.03
N SER A 174 13.61 -7.00 -26.70
CA SER A 174 12.42 -7.21 -27.54
C SER A 174 11.31 -6.15 -27.32
N GLY A 175 11.54 -5.18 -26.45
CA GLY A 175 10.52 -4.25 -25.97
C GLY A 175 9.96 -3.29 -27.01
N LEU A 176 10.65 -3.06 -28.13
CA LEU A 176 10.21 -2.11 -29.17
C LEU A 176 8.82 -2.45 -29.74
N SER A 177 8.59 -3.73 -30.04
CA SER A 177 7.30 -4.22 -30.55
C SER A 177 6.15 -4.07 -29.55
N LEU A 178 6.48 -4.11 -28.26
CA LEU A 178 5.52 -3.98 -27.17
C LEU A 178 5.20 -2.51 -26.89
N VAL A 179 6.20 -1.63 -26.96
CA VAL A 179 6.01 -0.17 -26.90
C VAL A 179 5.05 0.29 -27.99
N GLU A 180 5.19 -0.20 -29.22
CA GLU A 180 4.26 0.11 -30.32
C GLU A 180 2.82 -0.32 -30.00
N GLN A 181 2.65 -1.54 -29.46
CA GLN A 181 1.32 -2.04 -29.06
C GLN A 181 0.71 -1.23 -27.92
N ILE A 182 1.50 -0.90 -26.90
CA ILE A 182 1.06 -0.09 -25.76
C ILE A 182 0.67 1.32 -26.24
N HIS A 183 1.48 1.93 -27.12
CA HIS A 183 1.20 3.24 -27.69
C HIS A 183 -0.11 3.24 -28.49
N VAL A 184 -0.31 2.25 -29.38
CA VAL A 184 -1.57 2.09 -30.13
C VAL A 184 -2.76 1.88 -29.19
N HIS A 185 -2.60 1.08 -28.14
CA HIS A 185 -3.65 0.86 -27.15
C HIS A 185 -4.01 2.16 -26.41
N ALA A 186 -3.01 2.94 -25.99
CA ALA A 186 -3.20 4.20 -25.28
C ALA A 186 -3.92 5.26 -26.14
N LEU A 187 -3.65 5.30 -27.45
CA LEU A 187 -4.37 6.13 -28.41
C LEU A 187 -5.82 5.66 -28.59
N LYS A 188 -6.04 4.36 -28.83
CA LYS A 188 -7.38 3.78 -29.04
C LYS A 188 -8.29 3.98 -27.83
N THR A 189 -7.73 3.96 -26.64
CA THR A 189 -8.45 4.15 -25.39
C THR A 189 -8.54 5.63 -25.00
N GLY A 190 -7.90 6.56 -25.71
CA GLY A 190 -7.92 7.99 -25.41
C GLY A 190 -7.26 8.34 -24.07
N ILE A 191 -6.27 7.54 -23.63
CA ILE A 191 -5.49 7.81 -22.42
C ILE A 191 -4.45 8.90 -22.70
N VAL A 192 -3.85 8.88 -23.89
CA VAL A 192 -3.02 9.98 -24.39
C VAL A 192 -3.93 10.92 -25.17
N MET A 193 -4.33 12.03 -24.56
CA MET A 193 -4.80 13.16 -25.35
C MET A 193 -3.57 13.81 -25.98
N ASP A 194 -3.48 13.80 -27.31
CA ASP A 194 -2.57 14.66 -28.05
C ASP A 194 -2.82 16.10 -27.60
N ASN A 195 -1.83 16.69 -26.92
CA ASN A 195 -1.73 18.13 -26.69
C ASN A 195 -0.78 18.73 -27.72
#